data_AF-A0A1G8Q092-F1
#
_entry.id   AF-A0A1G8Q092-F1
#
_cell.length_a   1.000
_cell.length_b   1.000
_cell.length_c   1.000
_cell.angle_alpha   90.00
_cell.angle_beta   90.00
_cell.angle_gamma   90.00
#
_symmetry.space_group_name_H-M   'P 1'
#
loop_
_entity.id
_entity.type
_entity.pdbx_description
1 polymer ?
#
loop_
_entity_poly.entity_id
_entity_poly.type
_entity_poly.pdbx_seq_one_letter_code
_entity_poly.pdbx_strand_id
1 'polypeptide(L)'
;MITVAGFDKTKLVNVLTEKGLPSAKTPAQPNRPMVIAILLAMVFLATMVYEPLGVLLVELFPVRIRYSGVSVALEFGNGWIGGFAPFVATAVVIATGNIFGGRWYTVVFAGLTAIVGALLLPEIRGRDINV
;
A
#
# COMPACT_ATOMS: atom_id res chain seq x y z
N MET A 1 -9.59 -34.47 -8.12
CA MET A 1 -10.03 -33.62 -9.24
C MET A 1 -11.54 -33.52 -9.18
N ILE A 2 -12.09 -32.37 -8.75
CA ILE A 2 -13.54 -32.13 -8.67
C ILE A 2 -13.95 -31.45 -9.96
N THR A 3 -14.57 -32.19 -10.87
CA THR A 3 -15.15 -31.66 -12.11
C THR A 3 -16.53 -31.10 -11.80
N VAL A 4 -16.66 -29.77 -11.82
CA VAL A 4 -17.97 -29.11 -11.69
C VAL A 4 -18.76 -29.37 -12.97
N ALA A 5 -19.74 -30.27 -12.91
CA ALA A 5 -20.67 -30.53 -13.99
C ALA A 5 -21.47 -29.24 -14.29
N GLY A 6 -21.25 -28.64 -15.46
CA GLY A 6 -21.97 -27.43 -15.90
C GLY A 6 -21.09 -26.22 -16.29
N PHE A 7 -19.76 -26.32 -16.23
CA PHE A 7 -18.86 -25.22 -16.65
C PHE A 7 -18.82 -25.07 -18.18
N ASP A 8 -19.74 -24.28 -18.74
CA ASP A 8 -19.73 -23.89 -20.15
C ASP A 8 -18.91 -22.59 -20.32
N LYS A 9 -17.62 -22.79 -20.64
CA LYS A 9 -16.63 -21.73 -20.88
C LYS A 9 -17.14 -20.67 -21.87
N THR A 10 -17.95 -21.07 -22.84
CA THR A 10 -18.46 -20.22 -23.92
C THR A 10 -19.53 -19.26 -23.42
N LYS A 11 -20.47 -19.75 -22.60
CA LYS A 11 -21.49 -18.90 -21.96
C LYS A 11 -20.86 -17.92 -20.98
N LEU A 12 -19.88 -18.38 -20.20
CA LEU A 12 -19.18 -17.53 -19.25
C LEU A 12 -18.46 -16.38 -19.95
N VAL A 13 -17.73 -16.66 -21.04
CA VAL A 13 -17.02 -15.64 -21.82
C VAL A 13 -18.01 -14.66 -22.46
N ASN A 14 -19.17 -15.11 -22.95
CA ASN A 14 -20.19 -14.21 -23.51
C ASN A 14 -20.78 -13.26 -22.45
N VAL A 15 -21.15 -13.78 -21.27
CA VAL A 15 -21.67 -12.95 -20.16
C VAL A 15 -20.62 -11.97 -19.63
N LEU A 16 -19.35 -12.37 -19.58
CA LEU A 16 -18.25 -11.50 -19.16
C LEU A 16 -17.99 -10.40 -20.20
N THR A 17 -18.14 -10.70 -21.49
CA THR A 17 -18.01 -9.74 -22.59
C THR A 17 -19.16 -8.73 -22.59
N GLU A 18 -20.40 -9.16 -22.33
CA GLU A 18 -21.56 -8.25 -22.15
C GLU A 18 -21.38 -7.30 -20.95
N LYS A 19 -20.73 -7.75 -19.87
CA LYS A 19 -20.40 -6.90 -18.71
C LYS A 19 -19.17 -6.00 -18.90
N GLY A 20 -18.62 -5.92 -20.12
CA GLY A 20 -17.51 -5.01 -20.45
C GLY A 20 -16.13 -5.49 -19.99
N LEU A 21 -15.99 -6.77 -19.62
CA LEU A 21 -14.67 -7.35 -19.31
C LEU A 21 -14.02 -7.83 -20.62
N PRO A 22 -12.74 -7.49 -20.87
CA PRO A 22 -12.06 -7.89 -22.08
C PRO A 22 -11.98 -9.42 -22.18
N SER A 23 -12.35 -9.96 -23.34
CA SER A 23 -12.16 -11.37 -23.68
C SER A 23 -10.72 -11.77 -23.38
N ALA A 24 -10.53 -12.94 -22.74
CA ALA A 24 -9.24 -13.48 -22.30
C ALA A 24 -8.16 -13.62 -23.40
N LYS A 25 -8.52 -13.34 -24.67
CA LYS A 25 -7.61 -13.32 -25.83
C LYS A 25 -7.30 -11.93 -26.38
N THR A 26 -7.80 -10.85 -25.79
CA THR A 26 -7.45 -9.49 -26.24
C THR A 26 -5.99 -9.25 -25.87
N PRO A 27 -5.06 -9.03 -26.83
CA PRO A 27 -3.72 -8.59 -26.48
C PRO A 27 -3.90 -7.27 -25.77
N ALA A 28 -3.64 -7.24 -24.46
CA ALA A 28 -3.50 -6.00 -23.75
C ALA A 28 -2.42 -5.23 -24.52
N GLN A 29 -2.83 -4.16 -25.22
CA GLN A 29 -1.92 -3.15 -25.71
C GLN A 29 -1.91 -2.05 -24.66
N PRO A 30 -1.25 -2.27 -23.49
CA PRO A 30 -1.15 -1.20 -22.52
C PRO A 30 -0.43 -0.05 -23.21
N ASN A 31 -1.02 1.15 -23.10
CA ASN A 31 -0.42 2.38 -23.58
C ASN A 31 0.91 2.57 -22.82
N ARG A 32 2.01 2.08 -23.40
CA ARG A 32 3.34 1.99 -22.80
C ARG A 32 3.80 3.32 -22.19
N PRO A 33 3.72 4.47 -22.91
CA PRO A 33 4.12 5.74 -22.31
C PRO A 33 3.21 6.15 -21.14
N MET A 34 1.91 5.84 -21.20
CA MET A 34 1.00 6.14 -20.09
C MET A 34 1.26 5.29 -18.85
N VAL A 35 1.60 4.00 -19.04
CA VAL A 35 2.02 3.13 -17.92
C VAL A 35 3.30 3.67 -17.29
N ILE A 36 4.30 4.03 -18.09
CA ILE A 36 5.55 4.62 -17.59
C ILE A 36 5.27 5.93 -16.83
N ALA A 37 4.40 6.79 -17.36
CA ALA A 37 4.03 8.05 -16.71
C ALA A 37 3.35 7.82 -15.35
N ILE A 38 2.42 6.88 -15.25
CA ILE A 38 1.76 6.52 -13.98
C ILE A 38 2.76 5.95 -12.99
N LEU A 39 3.65 5.05 -13.43
CA LEU A 39 4.70 4.49 -12.58
C LEU A 39 5.65 5.58 -12.07
N LEU A 40 6.07 6.50 -12.94
CA LEU A 40 6.95 7.61 -12.57
C LEU A 40 6.26 8.55 -11.58
N ALA A 41 4.98 8.88 -11.80
CA ALA A 41 4.19 9.66 -10.86
C ALA A 41 4.05 8.95 -9.50
N MET A 42 3.80 7.65 -9.49
CA MET A 42 3.71 6.86 -8.25
C MET A 42 5.04 6.83 -7.49
N VAL A 43 6.16 6.62 -8.18
CA VAL A 43 7.51 6.63 -7.55
C VAL A 43 7.82 8.02 -7.00
N PHE A 44 7.55 9.07 -7.77
CA PHE A 44 7.76 10.44 -7.32
C PHE A 44 6.94 10.80 -6.08
N LEU A 45 5.66 10.41 -6.05
CA LEU A 45 4.82 10.58 -4.87
C LEU A 45 5.34 9.78 -3.67
N ALA A 46 5.83 8.56 -3.90
CA ALA A 46 6.40 7.74 -2.84
C ALA A 46 7.67 8.37 -2.25
N THR A 47 8.58 8.88 -3.09
CA THR A 47 9.84 9.49 -2.61
C THR A 47 9.59 10.77 -1.82
N MET A 48 8.64 11.62 -2.24
CA MET A 48 8.27 12.84 -1.50
C MET A 48 7.79 12.56 -0.07
N VAL A 49 7.24 11.37 0.19
CA VAL A 49 6.80 10.97 1.52
C VAL A 49 7.90 10.26 2.30
N TYR A 50 8.69 9.41 1.63
CA TYR A 50 9.70 8.58 2.28
C TYR A 50 10.94 9.38 2.73
N GLU A 51 11.33 10.41 1.96
CA GLU A 51 12.48 11.27 2.27
C GLU A 51 12.31 12.08 3.58
N PRO A 52 11.21 12.86 3.77
CA PRO A 52 10.96 13.55 5.03
C PRO A 52 10.88 12.60 6.22
N LEU A 53 10.35 11.38 6.01
CA LEU A 53 10.19 10.38 7.06
C LEU A 53 11.56 9.88 7.57
N GLY A 54 12.54 9.73 6.67
CA GLY A 54 13.91 9.36 7.04
C GLY A 54 14.60 10.43 7.91
N VAL A 55 14.49 11.71 7.53
CA VAL A 55 15.05 12.83 8.29
C VAL A 55 14.39 12.94 9.66
N LEU A 56 13.06 12.86 9.69
CA LEU A 56 12.26 12.97 10.91
C LEU A 56 12.67 11.94 11.96
N LEU A 57 12.86 10.67 11.56
CA LEU A 57 13.26 9.61 12.46
C LEU A 57 14.67 9.84 13.04
N VAL A 58 15.60 10.37 12.24
CA VAL A 58 16.97 10.66 12.67
C VAL A 58 17.02 11.80 13.69
N GLU A 59 16.13 12.77 13.57
CA GLU A 59 16.02 13.89 14.52
C GLU A 59 15.28 13.50 15.82
N LEU A 60 14.35 12.55 15.75
CA LEU A 60 13.55 12.12 16.91
C LEU A 60 14.37 11.30 17.92
N PHE A 61 15.38 10.56 17.47
CA PHE A 61 16.20 9.70 18.32
C PHE A 61 17.58 10.31 18.66
N PRO A 62 18.03 10.22 19.94
CA PRO A 62 19.33 10.72 20.35
C PRO A 62 20.47 9.88 19.76
N VAL A 63 21.65 10.50 19.58
CA VAL A 63 22.79 9.95 18.81
C VAL A 63 23.19 8.53 19.24
N ARG A 64 23.10 8.25 20.54
CA ARG A 64 23.54 6.98 21.16
C ARG A 64 22.68 5.78 20.74
N ILE A 65 21.39 5.99 20.45
CA ILE A 65 20.45 4.92 20.08
C ILE A 65 19.84 5.11 18.69
N ARG A 66 20.21 6.18 17.96
CA ARG A 66 19.63 6.56 16.68
C ARG A 66 19.54 5.38 15.69
N TYR A 67 20.62 4.62 15.51
CA TYR A 67 20.63 3.52 14.54
C TYR A 67 19.63 2.41 14.92
N SER A 68 19.60 2.02 16.19
CA SER A 68 18.68 0.98 16.69
C SER A 68 17.23 1.48 16.73
N GLY A 69 16.99 2.71 17.17
CA GLY A 69 15.67 3.33 17.24
C GLY A 69 15.03 3.51 15.87
N VAL A 70 15.79 4.01 14.88
CA VAL A 70 15.33 4.16 13.50
C VAL A 70 14.99 2.80 12.89
N SER A 71 15.87 1.80 13.06
CA SER A 71 15.62 0.45 12.54
C SER A 71 14.38 -0.19 13.16
N VAL A 72 14.23 -0.16 14.49
CA VAL A 72 13.05 -0.72 15.18
C VAL A 72 11.76 0.01 14.75
N ALA A 73 11.80 1.33 14.60
CA ALA A 73 10.64 2.10 14.16
C ALA A 73 10.21 1.71 12.73
N LEU A 74 11.16 1.59 11.81
CA LEU A 74 10.90 1.21 10.42
C LEU A 74 10.42 -0.24 10.30
N GLU A 75 11.07 -1.18 10.99
CA GLU A 75 10.72 -2.60 10.94
C GLU A 75 9.38 -2.89 11.62
N PHE A 76 9.07 -2.21 12.73
CA PHE A 76 7.77 -2.38 13.38
C PHE A 76 6.64 -1.79 12.52
N GLY A 77 6.86 -0.61 11.94
CA GLY A 77 5.92 0.02 11.02
C GLY A 77 5.66 -0.83 9.77
N ASN A 78 6.71 -1.22 9.05
CA ASN A 78 6.56 -2.05 7.85
C ASN A 78 6.13 -3.48 8.16
N GLY A 79 6.68 -4.08 9.21
CA GLY A 79 6.43 -5.48 9.55
C GLY A 79 5.01 -5.72 10.02
N TRP A 80 4.52 -4.93 10.97
CA TRP A 80 3.17 -5.13 11.50
C TRP A 80 2.12 -4.54 10.56
N ILE A 81 2.19 -3.24 10.25
CA ILE A 81 1.13 -2.58 9.48
C ILE A 81 1.20 -2.97 8.00
N GLY A 82 2.41 -2.97 7.42
CA GLY A 82 2.61 -3.38 6.03
C GLY A 82 2.42 -4.89 5.82
N GLY A 83 2.94 -5.72 6.73
CA GLY A 83 2.91 -7.18 6.59
C GLY A 83 1.51 -7.80 6.71
N PHE A 84 0.62 -7.22 7.52
CA PHE A 84 -0.77 -7.70 7.64
C PHE A 84 -1.70 -7.18 6.53
N ALA A 85 -1.29 -6.16 5.77
CA ALA A 85 -2.08 -5.60 4.68
C ALA A 85 -2.56 -6.65 3.65
N PRO A 86 -1.73 -7.56 3.10
CA PRO A 86 -2.20 -8.57 2.14
C PRO A 86 -3.19 -9.57 2.75
N PHE A 87 -3.01 -9.95 4.02
CA PHE A 87 -3.92 -10.85 4.72
C PHE A 87 -5.29 -10.22 4.91
N VAL A 88 -5.33 -8.98 5.42
CA VAL A 88 -6.58 -8.23 5.60
C VAL A 88 -7.23 -7.91 4.26
N ALA A 89 -6.46 -7.50 3.25
CA ALA A 89 -6.98 -7.25 1.92
C ALA A 89 -7.66 -8.50 1.35
N THR A 90 -7.01 -9.65 1.45
CA THR A 90 -7.58 -10.92 0.96
C THR A 90 -8.84 -11.31 1.74
N ALA A 91 -8.83 -11.18 3.08
CA ALA A 91 -9.98 -11.47 3.91
C ALA A 91 -11.19 -10.57 3.60
N VAL A 92 -10.97 -9.27 3.40
CA VAL A 92 -12.02 -8.30 3.03
C VAL A 92 -12.60 -8.60 1.65
N VAL A 93 -11.75 -8.96 0.68
CA VAL A 93 -12.19 -9.35 -0.66
C VAL A 93 -13.05 -10.61 -0.61
N ILE A 94 -12.66 -11.62 0.17
CA ILE A 94 -13.44 -12.86 0.34
C ILE A 94 -14.79 -12.57 1.01
N ALA A 95 -14.82 -11.73 2.05
CA ALA A 95 -16.04 -11.42 2.78
C ALA A 95 -17.01 -10.52 2.00
N THR A 96 -16.50 -9.54 1.26
CA THR A 96 -17.31 -8.48 0.62
C THR A 96 -17.53 -8.73 -0.88
N GLY A 97 -16.72 -9.58 -1.50
CA GLY A 97 -16.67 -9.76 -2.96
C GLY A 97 -16.06 -8.57 -3.73
N ASN A 98 -15.62 -7.52 -3.04
CA ASN A 98 -15.06 -6.31 -3.65
C ASN A 98 -13.53 -6.33 -3.63
N ILE A 99 -12.92 -6.45 -4.83
CA ILE A 99 -11.46 -6.45 -5.04
C ILE A 99 -10.75 -5.19 -4.53
N PHE A 100 -11.45 -4.07 -4.44
CA PHE A 100 -10.88 -2.79 -3.97
C PHE A 100 -11.06 -2.58 -2.47
N GLY A 101 -11.76 -3.48 -1.76
CA GLY A 101 -12.03 -3.33 -0.33
C GLY A 101 -10.76 -3.29 0.51
N GLY A 102 -9.70 -3.99 0.10
CA GLY A 102 -8.40 -3.97 0.78
C GLY A 102 -7.73 -2.60 0.85
N ARG A 103 -8.07 -1.66 -0.05
CA ARG A 103 -7.52 -0.29 -0.04
C ARG A 103 -7.93 0.50 1.21
N TRP A 104 -9.05 0.14 1.84
CA TRP A 104 -9.53 0.85 3.01
C TRP A 104 -8.71 0.56 4.27
N TYR A 105 -8.05 -0.61 4.33
CA TYR A 105 -7.09 -0.90 5.38
C TYR A 105 -5.95 0.14 5.40
N THR A 106 -5.32 0.38 4.26
CA THR A 106 -4.19 1.32 4.19
C THR A 106 -4.61 2.76 4.43
N VAL A 107 -5.79 3.17 3.96
CA VAL A 107 -6.28 4.55 4.19
C VAL A 107 -6.63 4.79 5.65
N VAL A 108 -7.28 3.83 6.32
CA VAL A 108 -7.60 3.96 7.76
C VAL A 108 -6.32 4.08 8.59
N PHE A 109 -5.32 3.24 8.34
CA PHE A 109 -4.04 3.32 9.05
C PHE A 109 -3.28 4.61 8.73
N ALA A 110 -3.25 5.05 7.46
CA ALA A 110 -2.63 6.32 7.09
C ALA A 110 -3.29 7.51 7.81
N GLY A 111 -4.63 7.54 7.88
CA GLY A 111 -5.38 8.56 8.61
C GLY A 111 -5.10 8.52 10.11
N LEU A 112 -5.08 7.31 10.71
CA LEU A 112 -4.75 7.13 12.12
C LEU A 112 -3.33 7.64 12.42
N THR A 113 -2.33 7.27 11.62
CA THR A 113 -0.95 7.73 11.79
C THR A 113 -0.85 9.24 11.63
N ALA A 114 -1.59 9.86 10.71
CA ALA A 114 -1.62 11.31 10.56
C ALA A 114 -2.19 12.01 11.80
N ILE A 115 -3.28 11.50 12.38
CA ILE A 115 -3.90 12.04 13.60
C ILE A 115 -2.96 11.87 14.79
N VAL A 116 -2.43 10.66 14.99
CA VAL A 116 -1.48 10.34 16.07
C VAL A 116 -0.22 11.19 15.93
N GLY A 117 0.34 11.30 14.74
CA GLY A 117 1.49 12.17 14.47
C GLY A 117 1.18 13.64 14.76
N ALA A 118 0.05 14.16 14.29
CA ALA A 118 -0.32 15.56 14.54
C ALA A 118 -0.48 15.90 16.04
N LEU A 119 -0.89 14.94 16.87
CA LEU A 119 -1.13 15.16 18.30
C LEU A 119 0.04 14.82 19.22
N LEU A 120 0.82 13.78 18.88
CA LEU A 120 1.82 13.19 19.77
C LEU A 120 3.26 13.42 19.30
N LEU A 121 3.49 13.83 18.05
CA LEU A 121 4.84 14.11 17.61
C LEU A 121 5.34 15.39 18.29
N PRO A 122 6.43 15.33 19.07
CA PRO A 122 6.95 16.51 19.73
C PRO A 122 7.59 17.44 18.71
N GLU A 123 7.52 18.75 18.95
CA GLU A 123 8.19 19.74 18.09
C GLU A 123 9.71 19.50 18.08
N ILE A 124 10.29 19.45 16.88
CA ILE A 124 11.68 19.06 16.65
C ILE A 124 12.51 20.29 16.24
N ARG A 125 11.86 21.39 15.84
CA ARG A 125 12.51 22.64 15.45
C ARG A 125 13.34 23.24 16.61
N GLY A 126 14.66 23.15 16.49
CA GLY A 126 15.61 23.77 17.41
C GLY A 126 16.13 22.88 18.55
N ARG A 127 15.90 21.55 18.48
CA ARG A 127 16.42 20.61 19.49
C ARG A 127 17.91 20.30 19.24
N ASP A 128 18.72 20.36 20.29
CA ASP A 128 20.15 20.09 20.20
C ASP A 128 20.40 18.59 19.99
N ILE A 129 21.02 18.23 18.87
CA ILE A 129 21.18 16.84 18.41
C ILE A 129 22.48 16.18 18.92
N ASN A 130 23.30 16.88 19.72
CA ASN A 130 24.66 16.46 20.08
C ASN A 130 24.85 16.01 21.55
N VAL A 131 23.78 15.72 22.31
CA VAL A 131 23.86 15.30 23.72
C VAL A 131 23.57 13.80 23.89
#